data_AF-A0A221MH51-F1
#
_entry.id   AF-A0A221MH51-F1
#
_cell.length_a   1.000
_cell.length_b   1.000
_cell.length_c   1.000
_cell.angle_alpha   90.00
_cell.angle_beta   90.00
_cell.angle_gamma   90.00
#
_symmetry.space_group_name_H-M   'P 1'
#
loop_
_entity.id
_entity.type
_entity.pdbx_description
1 polymer ?
#
loop_
_entity_poly.entity_id
_entity_poly.type
_entity_poly.pdbx_seq_one_letter_code
_entity_poly.pdbx_strand_id
1 'polypeptide(L)'
;MNAELNFHCAQTHDDMGLEEEAVEYYERAIRIGLPDELLKDAYVCLGSTYKVIGEFQKSLEVLLKGEKKFPEYEPIQVFKALTLHSLEDHSKALKTVLHTLLKTTNDKGIQNYSRALHYYAEVLDKS
;
A
#
# COMPACT_ATOMS: atom_id res chain seq x y z
N MET A 1 2.46 -0.30 -26.85
CA MET A 1 2.71 -1.36 -25.84
C MET A 1 1.49 -1.42 -24.93
N ASN A 2 0.93 -2.61 -24.69
CA ASN A 2 -0.30 -2.83 -23.90
C ASN A 2 -0.07 -2.48 -22.41
N ALA A 3 -1.07 -1.94 -21.71
CA ALA A 3 -0.99 -1.65 -20.27
C ALA A 3 -0.66 -2.90 -19.44
N GLU A 4 -1.32 -4.04 -19.72
CA GLU A 4 -1.09 -5.31 -19.01
C GLU A 4 0.32 -5.85 -19.25
N LEU A 5 0.82 -5.73 -20.48
CA LEU A 5 2.20 -6.12 -20.79
C LEU A 5 3.20 -5.29 -19.99
N ASN A 6 2.98 -3.97 -19.88
CA ASN A 6 3.82 -3.13 -19.04
C ASN A 6 3.73 -3.56 -17.57
N PHE A 7 2.54 -3.84 -17.06
CA PHE A 7 2.36 -4.30 -15.68
C PHE A 7 3.13 -5.59 -15.39
N HIS A 8 3.02 -6.60 -16.26
CA HIS A 8 3.75 -7.85 -16.08
C HIS A 8 5.27 -7.71 -16.29
N CYS A 9 5.71 -6.84 -17.20
CA CYS A 9 7.12 -6.48 -17.31
C CYS A 9 7.63 -5.86 -16.00
N ALA A 10 6.87 -4.95 -15.40
CA ALA A 10 7.22 -4.32 -14.13
C ALA A 10 7.36 -5.36 -13.01
N GLN A 11 6.37 -6.26 -12.86
CA GLN A 11 6.41 -7.35 -11.88
C GLN A 11 7.64 -8.25 -12.07
N THR A 12 7.98 -8.57 -13.32
CA THR A 12 9.16 -9.40 -13.62
C THR A 12 10.44 -8.70 -13.20
N HIS A 13 10.56 -7.37 -13.39
CA HIS A 13 11.73 -6.62 -12.96
C HIS A 13 11.80 -6.53 -11.42
N ASP A 14 10.69 -6.25 -10.75
CA ASP A 14 10.60 -6.28 -9.28
C ASP A 14 11.05 -7.65 -8.71
N ASP A 15 10.54 -8.75 -9.26
CA ASP A 15 10.89 -10.11 -8.83
C ASP A 15 12.37 -10.45 -9.05
N MET A 16 13.04 -9.73 -9.95
CA MET A 16 14.48 -9.84 -10.23
C MET A 16 15.34 -8.87 -9.38
N GLY A 17 14.74 -8.04 -8.54
CA GLY A 17 15.45 -6.99 -7.78
C GLY A 17 15.94 -5.83 -8.66
N LEU A 18 15.19 -5.54 -9.73
CA LEU A 18 15.40 -4.43 -10.66
C LEU A 18 14.32 -3.37 -10.46
N GLU A 19 14.16 -2.93 -9.21
CA GLU A 19 13.06 -2.05 -8.81
C GLU A 19 13.13 -0.67 -9.48
N GLU A 20 14.32 -0.14 -9.73
CA GLU A 20 14.47 1.15 -10.43
C GLU A 20 13.94 1.08 -11.86
N GLU A 21 14.20 -0.02 -12.58
CA GLU A 21 13.68 -0.26 -13.92
C GLU A 21 12.18 -0.57 -13.90
N ALA A 22 11.69 -1.27 -12.88
CA ALA A 22 10.28 -1.62 -12.75
C ALA A 22 9.36 -0.39 -12.69
N VAL A 23 9.82 0.72 -12.10
CA VAL A 23 9.05 1.96 -11.96
C VAL A 23 8.49 2.46 -13.29
N GLU A 24 9.31 2.55 -14.34
CA GLU A 24 8.86 3.08 -15.63
C GLU A 24 7.73 2.23 -16.22
N TYR A 25 7.84 0.90 -16.08
CA TYR A 25 6.83 -0.03 -16.57
C TYR A 25 5.52 0.10 -15.79
N TYR A 26 5.55 0.18 -14.46
CA TYR A 26 4.33 0.40 -13.67
C TYR A 26 3.66 1.74 -13.99
N GLU A 27 4.43 2.83 -14.00
CA GLU A 27 3.90 4.16 -14.33
C GLU A 27 3.24 4.17 -15.71
N ARG A 28 3.87 3.50 -16.68
CA ARG A 28 3.34 3.38 -18.04
C ARG A 28 2.08 2.52 -18.08
N ALA A 29 2.02 1.42 -17.34
CA ALA A 29 0.83 0.57 -17.24
C ALA A 29 -0.37 1.37 -16.69
N ILE A 30 -0.16 2.08 -15.58
CA ILE A 30 -1.18 2.93 -14.94
C ILE A 30 -1.62 4.06 -15.88
N ARG A 31 -0.68 4.72 -16.56
CA ARG A 31 -0.95 5.84 -17.47
C ARG A 31 -1.73 5.41 -18.72
N ILE A 32 -1.44 4.24 -19.29
CA ILE A 32 -2.17 3.71 -20.46
C ILE A 32 -3.58 3.28 -20.05
N GLY A 33 -3.76 2.84 -18.80
CA GLY A 33 -5.03 2.43 -18.24
C GLY A 33 -5.14 0.91 -18.15
N LEU A 34 -5.05 0.41 -16.91
CA LEU A 34 -5.32 -0.98 -16.58
C LEU A 34 -6.81 -1.16 -16.23
N PRO A 35 -7.37 -2.37 -16.45
CA PRO A 35 -8.61 -2.78 -15.82
C PRO A 35 -8.52 -2.61 -14.30
N ASP A 36 -9.61 -2.24 -13.64
CA ASP A 36 -9.62 -1.96 -12.20
C ASP A 36 -9.14 -3.15 -11.34
N GLU A 37 -9.36 -4.37 -11.83
CA GLU A 37 -8.87 -5.61 -11.20
C GLU A 37 -7.35 -5.65 -11.08
N LEU A 38 -6.62 -5.14 -12.07
CA LEU A 38 -5.15 -5.07 -12.09
C LEU A 38 -4.64 -3.72 -11.58
N LEU A 39 -5.40 -2.65 -11.77
CA LEU A 39 -4.97 -1.29 -11.42
C LEU A 39 -4.77 -1.13 -9.91
N LYS A 40 -5.63 -1.74 -9.08
CA LYS A 40 -5.48 -1.72 -7.62
C LYS A 40 -4.17 -2.39 -7.18
N ASP A 41 -3.76 -3.46 -7.85
CA ASP A 41 -2.52 -4.17 -7.59
C ASP A 41 -1.33 -3.35 -8.10
N ALA A 42 -1.45 -2.71 -9.27
CA ALA A 42 -0.43 -1.79 -9.78
C ALA A 42 -0.12 -0.63 -8.83
N TYR A 43 -1.14 -0.07 -8.15
CA TYR A 43 -0.90 0.94 -7.11
C TYR A 43 -0.13 0.38 -5.90
N VAL A 44 -0.46 -0.84 -5.46
CA VAL A 44 0.26 -1.52 -4.36
C VAL A 44 1.69 -1.80 -4.76
N CYS A 45 1.91 -2.43 -5.91
CA CYS A 45 3.21 -2.80 -6.42
C CYS A 45 4.10 -1.57 -6.60
N LEU A 46 3.66 -0.57 -7.39
CA LEU A 46 4.44 0.65 -7.60
C LEU A 46 4.73 1.40 -6.29
N GLY A 47 3.75 1.46 -5.38
CA GLY A 47 3.97 2.01 -4.04
C GLY A 47 5.07 1.27 -3.29
N SER A 48 5.04 -0.06 -3.29
CA SER A 48 6.07 -0.90 -2.68
C SER A 48 7.44 -0.70 -3.34
N THR A 49 7.51 -0.71 -4.67
CA THR A 49 8.74 -0.49 -5.46
C THR A 49 9.39 0.84 -5.10
N TYR A 50 8.64 1.95 -5.09
CA TYR A 50 9.17 3.24 -4.65
C TYR A 50 9.70 3.21 -3.21
N LYS A 51 9.02 2.49 -2.30
CA LYS A 51 9.50 2.34 -0.92
C LYS A 51 10.80 1.54 -0.85
N VAL A 52 10.99 0.52 -1.70
CA VAL A 52 12.22 -0.29 -1.73
C VAL A 52 13.42 0.57 -2.16
N ILE A 53 13.24 1.40 -3.18
CA ILE A 53 14.31 2.28 -3.69
C ILE A 53 14.49 3.58 -2.89
N GLY A 54 13.81 3.74 -1.74
CA GLY A 54 13.96 4.90 -0.85
C GLY A 54 13.13 6.14 -1.22
N GLU A 55 12.30 6.05 -2.25
CA GLU A 55 11.44 7.13 -2.74
C GLU A 55 10.11 7.19 -1.95
N PHE A 56 10.20 7.33 -0.63
CA PHE A 56 9.05 7.16 0.28
C PHE A 56 7.90 8.13 0.00
N GLN A 57 8.20 9.37 -0.39
CA GLN A 57 7.16 10.36 -0.70
C GLN A 57 6.36 9.96 -1.96
N LYS A 58 7.03 9.46 -3.01
CA LYS A 58 6.35 8.96 -4.23
C LYS A 58 5.53 7.72 -3.92
N SER A 59 6.08 6.81 -3.09
CA SER A 59 5.35 5.65 -2.59
C SER A 59 4.02 6.06 -1.94
N LEU A 60 4.06 7.04 -1.02
CA LEU A 60 2.87 7.52 -0.33
C LEU A 60 1.87 8.15 -1.30
N GLU A 61 2.32 8.96 -2.26
CA GLU A 61 1.45 9.57 -3.26
C GLU A 61 0.71 8.54 -4.14
N VAL A 62 1.42 7.49 -4.57
CA VAL A 62 0.82 6.41 -5.37
C VAL A 62 -0.21 5.64 -4.55
N LEU A 63 0.12 5.31 -3.30
CA LEU A 63 -0.78 4.58 -2.41
C LEU A 63 -2.02 5.41 -2.04
N LEU A 64 -1.89 6.73 -1.87
CA LEU A 64 -3.03 7.64 -1.65
C LEU A 64 -3.93 7.72 -2.90
N LYS A 65 -3.36 7.73 -4.11
CA LYS A 65 -4.14 7.65 -5.35
C LYS A 65 -4.91 6.33 -5.44
N GLY A 66 -4.24 5.22 -5.11
CA GLY A 66 -4.86 3.90 -5.03
C GLY A 66 -6.00 3.86 -4.02
N GLU A 67 -5.78 4.35 -2.81
CA GLU A 67 -6.79 4.41 -1.73
C GLU A 67 -8.02 5.22 -2.16
N LYS A 68 -7.80 6.38 -2.79
CA LYS A 68 -8.90 7.22 -3.27
C LYS A 68 -9.74 6.49 -4.32
N LYS A 69 -9.13 5.69 -5.19
CA LYS A 69 -9.83 4.95 -6.24
C LYS A 69 -10.46 3.64 -5.72
N PHE A 70 -9.80 2.97 -4.78
CA PHE A 70 -10.17 1.67 -4.25
C PHE A 70 -10.21 1.68 -2.71
N PRO A 71 -11.16 2.42 -2.10
CA PRO A 71 -11.20 2.61 -0.64
C PRO A 71 -11.47 1.32 0.15
N GLU A 72 -12.00 0.28 -0.49
CA GLU A 72 -12.27 -1.03 0.11
C GLU A 72 -11.14 -2.04 -0.09
N TYR A 73 -10.08 -1.67 -0.84
CA TYR A 73 -8.96 -2.57 -1.09
C TYR A 73 -7.88 -2.44 0.00
N GLU A 74 -8.05 -3.24 1.05
CA GLU A 74 -7.22 -3.20 2.27
C GLU A 74 -5.70 -3.36 2.07
N PRO A 75 -5.18 -4.12 1.08
CA PRO A 75 -3.74 -4.17 0.85
C PRO A 75 -3.09 -2.78 0.69
N ILE A 76 -3.78 -1.83 0.06
CA ILE A 76 -3.28 -0.45 -0.07
C ILE A 76 -3.05 0.19 1.30
N GLN A 77 -3.93 -0.05 2.27
CA GLN A 77 -3.80 0.50 3.62
C GLN A 77 -2.56 -0.05 4.34
N VAL A 78 -2.29 -1.35 4.20
CA VAL A 78 -1.12 -2.00 4.80
C VAL A 78 0.18 -1.45 4.20
N PHE A 79 0.28 -1.39 2.87
CA PHE A 79 1.47 -0.84 2.21
C PHE A 79 1.65 0.67 2.46
N LYS A 80 0.55 1.42 2.58
CA LYS A 80 0.60 2.82 3.02
C LYS A 80 1.16 2.95 4.43
N ALA A 81 0.76 2.08 5.35
CA ALA A 81 1.29 2.08 6.71
C ALA A 81 2.80 1.79 6.75
N LEU A 82 3.29 0.86 5.95
CA LEU A 82 4.73 0.58 5.82
C LEU A 82 5.50 1.82 5.33
N THR A 83 4.91 2.55 4.39
CA THR A 83 5.50 3.78 3.84
C THR A 83 5.48 4.92 4.86
N LEU A 84 4.38 5.10 5.59
CA LEU A 84 4.26 6.06 6.69
C LEU A 84 5.31 5.78 7.78
N HIS A 85 5.57 4.50 8.09
CA HIS A 85 6.63 4.12 9.03
C HIS A 85 8.02 4.54 8.51
N SER A 86 8.33 4.34 7.23
CA SER A 86 9.57 4.81 6.61
C SER A 86 9.71 6.34 6.58
N LEU A 87 8.59 7.07 6.66
CA LEU A 87 8.53 8.52 6.78
C LEU A 87 8.49 9.02 8.25
N GLU A 88 8.77 8.14 9.22
CA GLU A 88 8.75 8.43 10.67
C GLU A 88 7.36 8.82 11.22
N ASP A 89 6.28 8.66 10.44
CA ASP A 89 4.90 8.85 10.89
C ASP A 89 4.36 7.57 11.56
N HIS A 90 5.05 7.15 12.62
CA HIS A 90 4.85 5.87 13.30
C HIS A 90 3.43 5.73 13.89
N SER A 91 2.89 6.82 14.43
CA SER A 91 1.53 6.82 14.98
C SER A 91 0.48 6.55 13.91
N LYS A 92 0.52 7.25 12.77
CA LYS A 92 -0.44 6.98 11.69
C LYS A 92 -0.21 5.62 11.05
N ALA A 93 1.03 5.17 10.94
CA ALA A 93 1.33 3.82 10.49
C ALA A 93 0.66 2.77 11.37
N LEU A 94 0.90 2.80 12.69
CA LEU A 94 0.34 1.83 13.63
C LEU A 94 -1.19 1.92 13.71
N LYS A 95 -1.75 3.14 13.71
CA LYS A 95 -3.20 3.36 13.61
C LYS A 95 -3.80 2.67 12.38
N THR A 96 -3.17 2.86 11.23
CA THR A 96 -3.62 2.27 9.96
C THR A 96 -3.57 0.74 10.01
N VAL A 97 -2.50 0.15 10.55
CA VAL A 97 -2.39 -1.31 10.72
C VAL A 97 -3.46 -1.85 11.67
N LEU A 98 -3.70 -1.20 12.82
CA LEU A 98 -4.71 -1.65 13.77
C LEU A 98 -6.12 -1.60 13.17
N HIS A 99 -6.47 -0.54 12.46
CA HIS A 99 -7.76 -0.45 11.77
C HIS A 99 -7.91 -1.52 10.69
N THR A 100 -6.88 -1.73 9.87
CA THR A 100 -6.91 -2.75 8.82
C THR A 100 -7.03 -4.15 9.40
N LEU A 101 -6.29 -4.44 10.49
CA LEU A 101 -6.35 -5.70 11.22
C LEU A 101 -7.76 -5.96 11.76
N LEU A 102 -8.35 -4.98 12.46
CA LEU A 102 -9.68 -5.11 13.06
C LEU A 102 -10.79 -5.28 12.01
N LYS A 103 -10.61 -4.69 10.82
CA LYS A 103 -11.54 -4.81 9.70
C LYS A 103 -11.48 -6.17 9.01
N THR A 104 -10.29 -6.79 8.92
CA THR A 104 -10.07 -7.97 8.08
C THR A 104 -9.92 -9.28 8.86
N THR A 105 -9.63 -9.23 10.16
CA THR A 105 -9.34 -10.43 10.94
C THR A 105 -10.60 -11.26 11.27
N ASN A 106 -10.47 -12.58 11.14
CA ASN A 106 -11.42 -13.56 11.66
C ASN A 106 -10.94 -14.21 12.97
N ASP A 107 -9.81 -13.76 13.53
CA ASP A 107 -9.29 -14.29 14.78
C ASP A 107 -10.13 -13.83 15.98
N LYS A 108 -10.75 -14.80 16.67
CA LYS A 108 -11.64 -14.53 17.80
C LYS A 108 -10.91 -13.88 18.98
N GLY A 109 -9.64 -14.22 19.19
CA GLY A 109 -8.82 -13.64 20.26
C GLY A 109 -8.66 -12.14 20.06
N ILE A 110 -8.28 -11.72 18.86
CA ILE A 110 -8.16 -10.31 18.49
C ILE A 110 -9.52 -9.60 18.55
N GLN A 111 -10.58 -10.22 18.04
CA GLN A 111 -11.93 -9.64 18.06
C GLN A 111 -12.45 -9.37 19.49
N ASN A 112 -12.11 -10.24 20.46
CA ASN A 112 -12.45 -10.02 21.87
C ASN A 112 -11.81 -8.75 22.46
N TYR A 113 -10.66 -8.32 21.91
CA TYR A 113 -9.97 -7.08 22.31
C TYR A 113 -10.23 -5.90 21.36
N SER A 114 -11.15 -6.03 20.40
CA SER A 114 -11.43 -5.00 19.38
C SER A 114 -11.65 -3.60 19.95
N ARG A 115 -12.43 -3.48 21.03
CA ARG A 115 -12.69 -2.19 21.69
C ARG A 115 -11.40 -1.55 22.23
N ALA A 116 -10.54 -2.34 22.88
CA ALA A 116 -9.28 -1.84 23.42
C ALA A 116 -8.32 -1.44 22.29
N LEU A 117 -8.23 -2.28 21.24
CA LEU A 117 -7.38 -2.01 20.09
C LEU A 117 -7.84 -0.76 19.31
N HIS A 118 -9.14 -0.56 19.13
CA HIS A 118 -9.69 0.69 18.58
C HIS A 118 -9.35 1.90 19.45
N TYR A 119 -9.50 1.78 20.78
CA TYR A 119 -9.13 2.86 21.69
C TYR A 119 -7.65 3.24 21.52
N TYR A 120 -6.74 2.26 21.54
CA TYR A 120 -5.32 2.50 21.36
C TYR A 120 -5.00 3.16 20.03
N ALA A 121 -5.64 2.73 18.94
CA ALA A 121 -5.48 3.34 17.61
C ALA A 121 -5.82 4.85 17.58
N GLU A 122 -6.71 5.32 18.45
CA GLU A 122 -7.13 6.73 18.51
C GLU A 122 -6.32 7.61 19.47
N VAL A 123 -5.46 7.01 20.32
CA VAL A 123 -4.71 7.76 21.36
C VAL A 123 -3.19 7.68 21.21
N LEU A 124 -2.67 7.13 20.10
CA LEU A 124 -1.23 6.96 19.86
C LEU A 124 -0.42 8.27 19.93
N ASP A 125 -1.01 9.41 19.58
CA ASP A 125 -0.34 10.72 19.58
C ASP A 125 -0.44 11.48 20.93
N LYS A 126 -1.02 10.87 21.97
CA LYS A 126 -1.31 11.53 23.25
C LYS A 126 -0.30 11.23 24.36
N SER A 127 0.83 10.63 24.03
CA SER A 127 1.91 10.27 24.97
C SER A 127 3.08 11.23 24.90
#